data_AF-A0A8J3AMD6-F1
#
_entry.id   AF-A0A8J3AMD6-F1
#
_cell.length_a   1.000
_cell.length_b   1.000
_cell.length_c   1.000
_cell.angle_alpha   90.00
_cell.angle_beta   90.00
_cell.angle_gamma   90.00
#
_symmetry.space_group_name_H-M   'P 1'
#
loop_
_entity.id
_entity.type
_entity.pdbx_description
1 polymer ?
#
loop_
_entity_poly.entity_id
_entity_poly.type
_entity_poly.pdbx_seq_one_letter_code
_entity_poly.pdbx_strand_id
1 'polypeptide(L)' 'MEDKKLTIAGTDIEEVKKQNANSGLTYNQVKQLLADQYNKKQNK' A
#
# COMPACT_ATOMS: atom_id res chain seq x y z
N MET A 1 13.79 25.88 5.74
CA MET A 1 12.53 25.13 5.95
C MET A 1 12.26 24.43 4.64
N GLU A 2 12.03 23.13 4.65
CA GLU A 2 11.75 22.38 3.43
C GLU A 2 10.31 22.67 2.98
N ASP A 3 10.11 23.08 1.74
CA ASP A 3 8.80 23.42 1.20
C ASP A 3 7.94 22.16 1.08
N LYS A 4 7.02 21.97 2.02
CA LYS A 4 6.10 20.82 2.02
C LYS A 4 5.16 20.89 0.81
N LYS A 5 5.04 19.78 0.09
CA LYS A 5 4.09 19.64 -1.01
C LYS A 5 2.71 19.30 -0.47
N LEU A 6 1.92 20.32 -0.19
CA LEU A 6 0.56 20.18 0.33
C LEU A 6 -0.46 20.09 -0.81
N THR A 7 -1.45 19.21 -0.66
CA THR A 7 -2.65 19.21 -1.51
C THR A 7 -3.56 20.38 -1.16
N ILE A 8 -4.63 20.61 -1.94
CA ILE A 8 -5.68 21.59 -1.61
C ILE A 8 -6.32 21.35 -0.23
N ALA A 9 -6.35 20.08 0.23
CA ALA A 9 -6.85 19.71 1.54
C ALA A 9 -5.80 19.86 2.66
N GLY A 10 -4.59 20.35 2.35
CA GLY A 10 -3.49 20.50 3.31
C GLY A 10 -2.72 19.21 3.59
N THR A 11 -2.90 18.15 2.80
CA THR A 11 -2.20 16.87 3.00
C THR A 11 -0.78 16.94 2.47
N ASP A 12 0.21 16.58 3.30
CA ASP A 12 1.60 16.43 2.87
C ASP A 12 1.77 15.15 2.04
N ILE A 13 1.95 15.31 0.73
CA ILE A 13 2.02 14.17 -0.19
C ILE A 13 3.30 13.36 -0.04
N GLU A 14 4.41 13.98 0.40
CA GLU A 14 5.68 13.26 0.55
C GLU A 14 5.66 12.37 1.79
N GLU A 15 5.02 12.82 2.88
CA GLU A 15 4.81 11.98 4.06
C GLU A 15 3.86 10.81 3.76
N VAL A 16 2.79 11.03 2.99
CA VAL A 16 1.89 9.95 2.57
C VAL A 16 2.62 8.88 1.76
N LYS A 17 3.48 9.26 0.80
CA LYS A 17 4.29 8.31 0.02
C LYS A 17 5.21 7.50 0.91
N LYS A 18 5.88 8.16 1.88
CA LYS A 18 6.74 7.50 2.84
C LYS A 18 5.98 6.50 3.70
N GLN A 19 4.79 6.86 4.19
CA GLN A 19 3.95 5.95 4.96
C GLN A 19 3.47 4.76 4.13
N ASN A 20 3.07 4.99 2.87
CA ASN A 20 2.67 3.91 1.95
C ASN A 20 3.83 2.96 1.61
N ALA A 21 5.06 3.47 1.49
CA ALA A 21 6.24 2.63 1.31
C ALA A 21 6.52 1.74 2.55
N ASN A 22 6.07 2.16 3.73
CA ASN A 22 6.23 1.46 5.00
C ASN A 22 4.97 0.70 5.45
N SER A 23 3.89 0.67 4.67
CA SER A 23 2.59 0.08 5.08
C SER A 23 2.46 -1.42 4.81
N GLY A 24 3.49 -2.07 4.26
CA GLY A 24 3.47 -3.49 3.90
C GLY A 24 2.78 -3.75 2.54
N LEU A 25 2.14 -4.91 2.41
CA LEU A 25 1.50 -5.31 1.15
C LEU A 25 0.32 -4.39 0.82
N THR A 26 0.25 -4.00 -0.45
CA THR A 26 -0.94 -3.33 -0.99
C THR A 26 -2.13 -4.29 -1.00
N TYR A 27 -3.34 -3.73 -1.02
CA TYR A 27 -4.58 -4.49 -1.14
C TYR A 27 -4.54 -5.54 -2.27
N ASN A 28 -4.04 -5.15 -3.45
CA ASN A 28 -3.97 -6.05 -4.61
C ASN A 28 -2.97 -7.19 -4.38
N GLN A 29 -1.84 -6.91 -3.73
CA GLN A 29 -0.85 -7.95 -3.39
C GLN A 29 -1.42 -8.93 -2.35
N VAL A 30 -2.14 -8.43 -1.32
CA VAL A 30 -2.82 -9.31 -0.36
C VAL A 30 -3.87 -10.17 -1.06
N LYS A 31 -4.68 -9.59 -1.96
CA LYS A 31 -5.68 -10.32 -2.74
C LYS A 31 -5.06 -11.44 -3.57
N GLN A 32 -3.94 -11.17 -4.25
CA GLN A 32 -3.18 -12.18 -5.00
C GLN A 32 -2.64 -13.27 -4.09
N LEU A 33 -2.00 -12.90 -2.98
CA LEU A 33 -1.47 -13.85 -2.00
C LEU A 33 -2.56 -14.80 -1.48
N LEU A 34 -3.74 -14.27 -1.15
CA LEU A 34 -4.88 -15.05 -0.68
C LEU A 34 -5.42 -15.97 -1.78
N ALA A 35 -5.50 -15.50 -3.02
CA ALA A 35 -5.92 -16.33 -4.15
C ALA A 35 -4.95 -17.51 -4.37
N ASP A 36 -3.64 -17.26 -4.30
CA ASP A 36 -2.61 -18.29 -4.43
C ASP A 36 -2.69 -19.31 -3.28
N GLN A 37 -2.88 -18.85 -2.05
CA GLN A 37 -3.07 -19.72 -0.88
C GLN A 37 -4.32 -20.59 -1.03
N TYR A 38 -5.42 -20.02 -1.50
CA TYR A 38 -6.66 -20.75 -1.74
C TYR A 38 -6.47 -21.83 -2.82
N ASN A 39 -5.86 -21.49 -3.95
CA ASN A 39 -5.61 -22.43 -5.04
C ASN A 39 -4.67 -23.58 -4.61
N LYS A 40 -3.62 -23.27 -3.84
CA LYS A 40 -2.72 -24.30 -3.26
C LYS A 40 -3.46 -25.27 -2.34
N LYS A 41 -4.49 -24.81 -1.62
CA LYS A 41 -5.32 -25.66 -0.76
C LYS A 41 -6.27 -26.55 -1.55
N GLN A 42 -6.77 -26.10 -2.70
CA GLN A 42 -7.68 -26.88 -3.56
C GLN A 42 -6.94 -27.98 -4.35
N ASN A 43 -5.69 -27.73 -4.72
CA ASN A 43 -4.87 -28.65 -5.52
C ASN A 43 -4.12 -29.70 -4.68
N LYS A 44 -4.47 -29.87 -3.41
CA LYS A 44 -3.81 -30.76 -2.45
C LYS A 44 -4.83 -31.69 -1.81
#